data_AF-A0A0Q8NV68-F1
#
_entry.id   AF-A0A0Q8NV68-F1
#
_cell.length_a   1.000
_cell.length_b   1.000
_cell.length_c   1.000
_cell.angle_alpha   90.00
_cell.angle_beta   90.00
_cell.angle_gamma   90.00
#
_symmetry.space_group_name_H-M   'P 1'
#
loop_
_entity.id
_entity.type
_entity.pdbx_description
1 polymer ?
#
loop_
_entity_poly.entity_id
_entity_poly.type
_entity_poly.pdbx_seq_one_letter_code
_entity_poly.pdbx_strand_id
1 'polypeptide(L)'
;MQEAQWWERDSGRVEDSGLRPAQEAGEWERIAQVVRTQGWPVYDVALDEQAQAWIAEHQARGKAQQEQEGRIRRSRQERAGRVRLEVELSGSVGRGLRELAGSLGVSPEQVLAVLAEHAVSGGEGLVHVPAVSVSAEVASSE
;
A
#
# COMPACT_ATOMS: atom_id res chain seq x y z
N MET A 1 17.51 6.61 20.96
CA MET A 1 17.13 5.18 21.15
C MET A 1 16.34 4.61 19.98
N GLN A 2 15.41 5.34 19.35
CA GLN A 2 14.61 4.80 18.24
C GLN A 2 15.40 4.56 16.93
N GLU A 3 16.39 5.40 16.60
CA GLU A 3 17.26 5.19 15.41
C GLU A 3 18.14 3.94 15.53
N ALA A 4 18.59 3.59 16.74
CA ALA A 4 19.40 2.39 16.98
C ALA A 4 18.63 1.09 16.74
N GLN A 5 17.31 1.09 17.03
CA GLN A 5 16.43 -0.05 16.78
C GLN A 5 16.06 -0.19 15.29
N TRP A 6 16.07 0.92 14.54
CA TRP A 6 15.89 0.90 13.10
C TRP A 6 17.10 0.28 12.38
N TRP A 7 18.32 0.60 12.83
CA TRP A 7 19.56 -0.01 12.34
C TRP A 7 19.64 -1.54 12.60
N GLU A 8 19.10 -2.03 13.73
CA GLU A 8 19.07 -3.47 14.05
C GLU A 8 18.28 -4.32 13.05
N ARG A 9 17.20 -3.79 12.46
CA ARG A 9 16.32 -4.57 11.57
C ARG A 9 16.84 -4.67 10.14
N ASP A 10 17.62 -3.69 9.68
CA ASP A 10 17.97 -3.55 8.26
C ASP A 10 19.35 -4.15 7.93
N SER A 11 20.19 -4.37 8.93
CA SER A 11 21.62 -4.67 8.72
C SER A 11 21.98 -6.16 8.57
N GLY A 12 21.00 -7.08 8.56
CA GLY A 12 21.24 -8.50 8.26
C GLY A 12 22.38 -9.12 9.07
N ARG A 13 22.50 -8.75 10.35
CA ARG A 13 23.67 -9.08 11.15
C ARG A 13 23.73 -10.55 11.55
N VAL A 14 24.88 -11.16 11.31
CA VAL A 14 25.31 -12.42 11.93
C VAL A 14 25.48 -12.15 13.42
N GLU A 15 24.85 -12.97 14.27
CA GLU A 15 24.66 -12.77 15.73
C GLU A 15 25.96 -12.69 16.57
N ASP A 16 27.14 -12.73 15.96
CA ASP A 16 28.42 -13.00 16.63
C ASP A 16 29.25 -11.75 16.99
N SER A 17 28.67 -10.55 16.92
CA SER A 17 29.40 -9.29 17.23
C SER A 17 29.47 -8.93 18.72
N GLY A 18 28.82 -9.70 19.60
CA GLY A 18 29.00 -9.66 21.07
C GLY A 18 28.61 -8.38 21.82
N LEU A 19 28.46 -7.24 21.14
CA LEU A 19 28.09 -5.95 21.73
C LEU A 19 26.67 -5.55 21.32
N ARG A 20 25.90 -5.03 22.28
CA ARG A 20 24.59 -4.44 21.98
C ARG A 20 24.79 -3.15 21.15
N PRO A 21 23.92 -2.82 20.17
CA PRO A 21 24.14 -1.71 19.25
C PRO A 21 24.36 -0.35 19.91
N ALA A 22 23.69 -0.10 21.04
CA ALA A 22 23.89 1.13 21.81
C ALA A 22 25.30 1.25 22.42
N GLN A 23 25.91 0.11 22.79
CA GLN A 23 27.28 0.06 23.31
C GLN A 23 28.27 0.28 22.17
N GLU A 24 28.04 -0.35 21.03
CA GLU A 24 28.85 -0.16 19.83
C GLU A 24 28.83 1.29 19.35
N ALA A 25 27.66 1.93 19.29
CA ALA A 25 27.56 3.35 18.95
C ALA A 25 28.35 4.24 19.93
N GLY A 26 28.30 3.92 21.23
CA GLY A 26 29.08 4.64 22.25
C GLY A 26 30.59 4.43 22.11
N GLU A 27 31.04 3.23 21.73
CA GLU A 27 32.46 2.96 21.43
C GLU A 27 32.92 3.71 20.17
N TRP A 28 32.11 3.73 19.11
CA TRP A 28 32.43 4.50 17.90
C TRP A 28 32.50 6.01 18.15
N GLU A 29 31.61 6.57 18.97
CA GLU A 29 31.66 7.98 19.39
C GLU A 29 32.97 8.27 20.16
N ARG A 30 33.38 7.36 21.05
CA ARG A 30 34.63 7.50 21.80
C ARG A 30 35.85 7.44 20.87
N ILE A 31 35.88 6.50 19.93
CA ILE A 31 36.94 6.40 18.92
C ILE A 31 37.01 7.67 18.07
N ALA A 32 35.87 8.16 17.59
CA ALA A 32 35.80 9.41 16.82
C ALA A 32 36.32 10.61 17.62
N GLN A 33 36.03 10.67 18.93
CA GLN A 33 36.56 11.73 19.80
C GLN A 33 38.08 11.65 19.95
N VAL A 34 38.65 10.45 20.09
CA VAL A 34 40.11 10.25 20.17
C VAL A 34 40.78 10.68 18.86
N VAL A 35 40.25 10.26 17.71
CA VAL A 35 40.76 10.63 16.38
C VAL A 35 40.73 12.15 16.19
N ARG A 36 39.63 12.82 16.56
CA ARG A 36 39.51 14.29 16.51
C ARG A 36 40.53 14.99 17.41
N THR A 37 40.72 14.51 18.64
CA THR A 37 41.59 15.16 19.64
C THR A 37 43.07 15.00 19.30
N GLN A 38 43.46 13.88 18.71
CA GLN A 38 44.86 13.59 18.35
C GLN A 38 45.26 14.12 16.97
N GLY A 39 44.33 14.73 16.22
CA GLY A 39 44.61 15.32 14.91
C GLY A 39 45.08 14.29 13.87
N TRP A 40 44.66 13.04 14.00
CA TRP A 40 45.02 12.00 13.03
C TRP A 40 44.39 12.33 11.67
N PRO A 41 45.08 12.00 10.56
CA PRO A 41 44.52 12.20 9.23
C PRO A 41 43.20 11.43 9.13
N VAL A 42 42.12 12.17 8.89
CA VAL A 42 40.80 11.59 8.68
C VAL A 42 40.79 10.98 7.29
N TYR A 43 40.43 9.70 7.23
CA TYR A 43 40.24 9.01 5.96
C TYR A 43 39.13 9.72 5.16
N ASP A 44 39.48 10.17 3.95
CA ASP A 44 38.55 10.82 3.05
C ASP A 44 37.90 9.78 2.12
N VAL A 45 36.67 9.42 2.45
CA VAL A 45 35.83 8.48 1.68
C VAL A 45 35.64 8.96 0.24
N ALA A 46 35.74 10.27 -0.03
CA ALA A 46 35.60 10.81 -1.39
C ALA A 46 36.78 10.44 -2.31
N LEU A 47 37.95 10.12 -1.73
CA LEU A 47 39.15 9.74 -2.47
C LEU A 47 39.26 8.22 -2.71
N ASP A 48 38.35 7.43 -2.12
CA ASP A 48 38.34 5.99 -2.27
C ASP A 48 37.25 5.53 -3.25
N GLU A 49 37.69 5.17 -4.45
CA GLU A 49 36.82 4.70 -5.53
C GLU A 49 36.03 3.44 -5.15
N GLN A 50 36.61 2.55 -4.34
CA GLN A 50 35.96 1.31 -3.90
C GLN A 50 34.85 1.63 -2.88
N ALA A 51 35.11 2.55 -1.96
CA ALA A 51 34.11 3.01 -1.01
C ALA A 51 32.94 3.73 -1.71
N GLN A 52 33.24 4.58 -2.69
CA GLN A 52 32.22 5.26 -3.50
C GLN A 52 31.36 4.26 -4.30
N ALA A 53 31.98 3.26 -4.93
CA ALA A 53 31.24 2.24 -5.68
C ALA A 53 30.28 1.44 -4.77
N TRP A 54 30.74 1.07 -3.57
CA TRP A 54 29.91 0.37 -2.60
C TRP A 54 28.73 1.23 -2.10
N ILE A 55 28.96 2.52 -1.81
CA ILE A 55 27.89 3.46 -1.42
C ILE A 55 26.85 3.58 -2.55
N ALA A 56 27.30 3.75 -3.79
CA ALA A 56 26.42 3.86 -4.94
C ALA A 56 25.56 2.60 -5.14
N GLU A 57 26.15 1.41 -5.00
CA GLU A 57 25.43 0.13 -5.06
C GLU A 57 24.38 0.01 -3.94
N HIS A 58 24.72 0.41 -2.72
CA HIS A 58 23.79 0.40 -1.59
C HIS A 58 22.61 1.35 -1.81
N GLN A 59 22.88 2.56 -2.29
CA GLN A 59 21.84 3.52 -2.64
C GLN A 59 20.94 3.02 -3.77
N ALA A 60 21.51 2.36 -4.78
CA ALA A 60 20.74 1.78 -5.88
C ALA A 60 19.81 0.66 -5.39
N ARG A 61 20.30 -0.22 -4.50
CA ARG A 61 19.48 -1.26 -3.86
C ARG A 61 18.34 -0.66 -3.03
N GLY A 62 18.62 0.35 -2.21
CA GLY A 62 17.61 1.04 -1.42
C GLY A 62 16.51 1.67 -2.27
N LYS A 63 16.87 2.32 -3.39
CA LYS A 63 15.89 2.88 -4.35
C LYS A 63 15.05 1.78 -4.99
N ALA A 64 15.67 0.69 -5.44
CA ALA A 64 14.95 -0.43 -6.05
C ALA A 64 13.94 -1.07 -5.08
N GLN A 65 14.30 -1.20 -3.80
CA GLN A 65 13.41 -1.70 -2.76
C GLN A 65 12.23 -0.75 -2.53
N GLN A 66 12.47 0.56 -2.41
CA GLN A 66 11.41 1.56 -2.25
C GLN A 66 10.44 1.57 -3.44
N GLU A 67 10.94 1.45 -4.67
CA GLU A 67 10.11 1.34 -5.86
C GLU A 67 9.24 0.08 -5.83
N GLN A 68 9.81 -1.06 -5.42
CA GLN A 68 9.09 -2.32 -5.32
C GLN A 68 7.99 -2.26 -4.25
N GLU A 69 8.29 -1.70 -3.08
CA GLU A 69 7.30 -1.46 -2.03
C GLU A 69 6.18 -0.53 -2.51
N GLY A 70 6.53 0.54 -3.25
CA GLY A 70 5.58 1.44 -3.88
C GLY A 70 4.67 0.76 -4.92
N ARG A 71 5.21 -0.19 -5.72
CA ARG A 71 4.43 -1.01 -6.65
C ARG A 71 3.47 -1.94 -5.92
N ILE A 72 3.94 -2.62 -4.88
CA ILE A 72 3.11 -3.52 -4.05
C ILE A 72 1.98 -2.73 -3.38
N ARG A 73 2.29 -1.56 -2.82
CA ARG A 73 1.30 -0.69 -2.17
C ARG A 73 0.22 -0.21 -3.15
N ARG A 74 0.61 0.25 -4.35
CA ARG A 74 -0.34 0.63 -5.41
C ARG A 74 -1.21 -0.55 -5.83
N SER A 75 -0.61 -1.71 -6.09
CA SER A 75 -1.36 -2.93 -6.44
C SER A 75 -2.35 -3.36 -5.35
N ARG A 76 -1.97 -3.22 -4.06
CA ARG A 76 -2.89 -3.46 -2.95
C ARG A 76 -4.02 -2.45 -2.90
N GLN A 77 -3.75 -1.17 -3.15
CA GLN A 77 -4.77 -0.11 -3.17
C GLN A 77 -5.76 -0.31 -4.34
N GLU A 78 -5.27 -0.66 -5.53
CA GLU A 78 -6.09 -1.01 -6.69
C GLU A 78 -6.98 -2.24 -6.44
N ARG A 79 -6.46 -3.24 -5.70
CA ARG A 79 -7.24 -4.43 -5.31
C ARG A 79 -8.22 -4.16 -4.18
N ALA A 80 -7.85 -3.31 -3.22
CA ALA A 80 -8.71 -2.92 -2.09
C ALA A 80 -9.93 -2.10 -2.54
N GLY A 81 -9.90 -1.48 -3.72
CA GLY A 81 -11.06 -0.82 -4.32
C GLY A 81 -12.13 -1.76 -4.89
N ARG A 82 -11.91 -3.09 -4.89
CA ARG A 82 -12.87 -4.07 -5.41
C ARG A 82 -13.45 -4.88 -4.26
N VAL A 83 -14.55 -4.40 -3.67
CA VAL A 83 -15.35 -5.20 -2.75
C VAL A 83 -16.22 -6.14 -3.58
N ARG A 84 -16.02 -7.45 -3.45
CA ARG A 84 -16.93 -8.45 -4.03
C ARG A 84 -18.02 -8.72 -3.01
N LEU A 85 -19.26 -8.42 -3.39
CA LEU A 85 -20.46 -8.72 -2.61
C LEU A 85 -21.18 -9.89 -3.27
N GLU A 86 -21.55 -10.89 -2.45
CA GLU A 86 -22.46 -11.96 -2.86
C GLU A 86 -23.79 -11.71 -2.18
N VAL A 87 -24.88 -11.69 -2.96
CA VAL A 87 -26.23 -11.41 -2.48
C VAL A 87 -27.12 -12.59 -2.84
N GLU A 88 -27.70 -13.23 -1.82
CA GLU A 88 -28.71 -14.25 -2.03
C GLU A 88 -30.08 -13.61 -2.22
N LEU A 89 -30.69 -13.90 -3.37
CA LEU A 89 -32.04 -13.46 -3.70
C LEU A 89 -32.99 -14.65 -3.68
N SER A 90 -34.21 -14.43 -3.21
CA SER A 90 -35.27 -15.42 -3.35
C SER A 90 -35.55 -15.69 -4.83
N GLY A 91 -36.00 -16.91 -5.16
CA GLY A 91 -36.18 -17.32 -6.55
C GLY A 91 -37.15 -16.46 -7.37
N SER A 92 -38.15 -15.84 -6.73
CA SER A 92 -39.06 -14.89 -7.38
C SER A 92 -38.38 -13.56 -7.68
N VAL A 93 -37.64 -12.99 -6.71
CA VAL A 93 -36.90 -11.72 -6.87
C VAL A 93 -35.80 -11.87 -7.92
N GLY A 94 -35.06 -12.98 -7.91
CA GLY A 94 -34.02 -13.25 -8.89
C GLY A 94 -34.54 -13.40 -10.32
N ARG A 95 -35.78 -13.88 -10.53
CA ARG A 95 -36.42 -13.91 -11.85
C ARG A 95 -36.85 -12.53 -12.31
N GLY A 96 -37.56 -11.79 -11.45
CA GLY A 96 -37.99 -10.42 -11.76
C GLY A 96 -36.83 -9.48 -12.07
N LEU A 97 -35.72 -9.60 -11.35
CA LEU A 97 -34.49 -8.84 -11.62
C LEU A 97 -33.93 -9.14 -13.02
N ARG A 98 -33.90 -10.41 -13.42
CA ARG A 98 -33.41 -10.82 -14.75
C ARG A 98 -34.32 -10.35 -15.87
N GLU A 99 -35.64 -10.39 -15.67
CA GLU A 99 -36.61 -9.86 -16.64
C GLU A 99 -36.48 -8.34 -16.80
N LEU A 100 -36.33 -7.60 -15.69
CA LEU A 100 -36.10 -6.16 -15.71
C LEU A 100 -34.76 -5.80 -16.38
N ALA A 101 -33.69 -6.52 -16.06
CA ALA A 101 -32.39 -6.31 -16.71
C ALA A 101 -32.49 -6.57 -18.22
N GLY A 102 -33.19 -7.64 -18.62
CA GLY A 102 -33.45 -7.97 -20.02
C GLY A 102 -34.26 -6.92 -20.77
N SER A 103 -35.30 -6.34 -20.14
CA SER A 103 -36.10 -5.29 -20.78
C SER A 103 -35.35 -3.96 -20.94
N LEU A 104 -34.38 -3.70 -20.07
CA LEU A 104 -33.53 -2.51 -20.10
C LEU A 104 -32.23 -2.70 -20.89
N GLY A 105 -31.92 -3.92 -21.34
CA GLY A 105 -30.67 -4.23 -22.08
C GLY A 105 -29.40 -4.14 -21.24
N VAL A 106 -29.51 -4.26 -19.91
CA VAL A 106 -28.40 -4.15 -18.95
C VAL A 106 -28.19 -5.46 -18.20
N SER A 107 -27.09 -5.56 -17.44
CA SER A 107 -26.84 -6.72 -16.58
C SER A 107 -27.62 -6.63 -15.26
N PRO A 108 -28.00 -7.76 -14.63
CA PRO A 108 -28.61 -7.76 -13.30
C PRO A 108 -27.79 -7.02 -12.23
N GLU A 109 -26.46 -7.07 -12.33
CA GLU A 109 -25.54 -6.36 -11.44
C GLU A 109 -25.64 -4.84 -11.62
N GLN A 110 -25.81 -4.35 -12.85
CA GLN A 110 -26.02 -2.92 -13.12
C GLN A 110 -27.34 -2.42 -12.52
N VAL A 111 -28.40 -3.22 -12.61
CA VAL A 111 -29.68 -2.89 -11.95
C VAL A 111 -29.50 -2.85 -10.42
N LEU A 112 -28.82 -3.83 -9.83
CA LEU A 112 -28.53 -3.83 -8.39
C LEU A 112 -27.67 -2.63 -7.96
N ALA A 113 -26.69 -2.22 -8.76
CA ALA A 113 -25.87 -1.05 -8.48
C ALA A 113 -26.72 0.23 -8.41
N VAL A 114 -27.60 0.44 -9.40
CA VAL A 114 -28.51 1.60 -9.41
C VAL A 114 -29.46 1.58 -8.20
N LEU A 115 -30.01 0.41 -7.86
CA LEU A 115 -30.87 0.27 -6.68
C LEU A 115 -30.10 0.56 -5.38
N ALA A 116 -28.84 0.12 -5.28
CA ALA A 116 -27.99 0.36 -4.13
C ALA A 116 -27.59 1.84 -3.99
N GLU A 117 -27.36 2.56 -5.09
CA GLU A 117 -27.08 4.00 -5.08
C GLU A 117 -28.24 4.82 -4.53
N HIS A 118 -29.48 4.36 -4.75
CA HIS A 118 -30.69 5.03 -4.29
C HIS A 118 -31.20 4.46 -2.96
N ALA A 119 -30.48 3.50 -2.37
CA ALA A 119 -30.90 2.84 -1.15
C ALA A 119 -30.79 3.80 0.05
N VAL A 120 -31.90 3.94 0.78
CA VAL A 120 -31.97 4.72 2.01
C VAL A 120 -32.04 3.77 3.19
N SER A 121 -31.15 3.95 4.17
CA SER A 121 -31.23 3.22 5.43
C SER A 121 -32.41 3.75 6.26
N GLY A 122 -33.36 2.87 6.54
CA GLY A 122 -34.31 3.05 7.61
C GLY A 122 -33.66 2.75 8.97
N GLY A 123 -34.33 3.14 10.05
CA GLY A 123 -33.99 2.63 11.38
C GLY A 123 -34.07 1.10 11.41
N GLU A 124 -33.28 0.48 12.30
CA GLU A 124 -33.25 -0.98 12.52
C GLU A 124 -32.61 -1.84 11.42
N GLY A 125 -31.78 -1.26 10.55
CA GLY A 125 -31.04 -2.02 9.53
C GLY A 125 -31.88 -2.43 8.33
N LEU A 126 -33.11 -1.91 8.23
CA LEU A 126 -33.93 -2.02 7.03
C LEU A 126 -33.42 -1.04 5.98
N VAL A 127 -33.32 -1.50 4.74
CA VAL A 127 -32.94 -0.68 3.59
C VAL A 127 -34.11 -0.64 2.63
N HIS A 128 -34.54 0.55 2.25
CA HIS A 128 -35.59 0.74 1.26
C HIS A 128 -35.05 1.55 0.10
N VAL A 129 -35.52 1.22 -1.10
CA VAL A 129 -35.20 1.98 -2.30
C VAL A 129 -36.47 2.75 -2.68
N PRO A 130 -36.44 4.10 -2.69
CA PRO A 130 -37.55 4.89 -3.20
C PRO A 130 -37.76 4.61 -4.69
N ALA A 131 -38.91 4.97 -5.23
CA ALA A 131 -39.18 4.75 -6.65
C ALA A 131 -38.11 5.45 -7.51
N VAL A 132 -37.38 4.67 -8.31
CA VAL A 132 -36.36 5.15 -9.25
C VAL A 132 -36.94 5.12 -10.66
N SER A 133 -36.93 6.26 -11.34
CA SER A 133 -37.24 6.36 -12.77
C SER A 133 -35.95 6.22 -13.57
N VAL A 134 -35.87 5.22 -14.45
CA VAL A 134 -34.73 5.05 -15.36
C VAL A 134 -35.13 5.59 -16.73
N SER A 135 -34.43 6.63 -17.19
CA SER A 135 -34.57 7.13 -18.56
C SER A 135 -33.48 6.50 -19.43
N ALA A 136 -33.86 5.87 -20.54
CA ALA A 136 -32.91 5.39 -21.53
C ALA A 136 -32.28 6.61 -22.21
N GLU A 137 -31.06 6.97 -21.83
CA GLU A 137 -30.27 7.90 -22.61
C GLU A 137 -29.82 7.17 -23.87
N VAL A 138 -30.52 7.45 -24.98
CA VAL A 138 -30.09 7.02 -26.31
C VAL A 138 -28.81 7.79 -26.59
N ALA A 139 -27.66 7.13 -26.45
CA ALA A 139 -26.40 7.64 -26.93
C ALA A 139 -26.48 7.75 -28.46
N SER A 140 -26.98 8.89 -28.94
CA SER A 140 -26.75 9.35 -30.30
C SER A 140 -25.29 9.76 -30.39
N SER A 141 -24.46 8.86 -30.90
CA SER A 141 -23.13 9.20 -31.41
C SER A 141 -23.29 10.08 -32.66
N GLU A 142 -22.71 11.28 -32.62
CA GLU A 142 -22.21 11.97 -33.82
C GLU A 142 -20.72 11.64 -34.04
#